data_AF-A0A819T322-F1
#
_entry.id   AF-A0A819T322-F1
#
_cell.length_a   1.000
_cell.length_b   1.000
_cell.length_c   1.000
_cell.angle_alpha   90.00
_cell.angle_beta   90.00
_cell.angle_gamma   90.00
#
_symmetry.space_group_name_H-M   'P 1'
#
loop_
_entity.id
_entity.type
_entity.pdbx_description
1 polymer ?
#
loop_
_entity_poly.entity_id
_entity_poly.type
_entity_poly.pdbx_seq_one_letter_code
_entity_poly.pdbx_strand_id
1 'polypeptide(L)' 'MNQLNEPSDVIIDRSTDTLLICDSGNERVMRWPRRGRIRGDIVLYGTACYGLAMDDRGFLY' A
#
# COMPACT_ATOMS: atom_id res chain seq x y z
N MET A 1 -7.44 -16.79 1.88
CA MET A 1 -6.22 -16.33 2.58
C MET A 1 -5.29 -15.80 1.50
N ASN A 2 -5.41 -14.52 1.14
CA ASN A 2 -4.76 -13.98 -0.06
C ASN A 2 -4.27 -12.55 0.28
N GLN A 3 -3.20 -12.45 1.08
CA GLN A 3 -2.86 -11.15 1.69
C GLN A 3 -2.29 -10.14 0.70
N LEU A 4 -1.68 -10.60 -0.40
CA LEU A 4 -1.28 -9.84 -1.59
C LEU A 4 -1.41 -10.75 -2.83
N ASN A 5 -1.65 -10.17 -4.00
CA ASN A 5 -1.69 -10.81 -5.32
C ASN A 5 -1.00 -9.89 -6.33
N GLU A 6 0.14 -10.33 -6.88
CA GLU A 6 0.95 -9.55 -7.84
C GLU A 6 1.21 -8.10 -7.40
N PRO A 7 1.85 -7.86 -6.23
CA PRO A 7 2.19 -6.51 -5.83
C PRO A 7 3.23 -5.90 -6.79
N SER A 8 2.95 -4.70 -7.29
CA SER A 8 3.77 -4.02 -8.31
C SER A 8 4.70 -2.96 -7.74
N ASP A 9 4.39 -2.39 -6.57
CA ASP A 9 5.20 -1.36 -5.92
C ASP A 9 4.96 -1.26 -4.40
N VAL A 10 5.91 -0.68 -3.67
CA VAL A 10 5.83 -0.42 -2.24
C VAL A 10 6.62 0.84 -1.84
N ILE A 11 5.99 1.70 -1.04
CA ILE A 11 6.65 2.86 -0.42
C ILE A 11 6.48 2.85 1.09
N ILE A 12 7.38 3.56 1.79
CA ILE A 12 7.30 3.76 3.24
C ILE A 12 6.67 5.11 3.52
N ASP A 13 5.54 5.10 4.22
CA ASP A 13 5.04 6.30 4.89
C ASP A 13 5.74 6.44 6.25
N ARG A 14 6.73 7.33 6.30
CA ARG A 14 7.52 7.62 7.51
C ARG A 14 6.72 8.32 8.59
N SER A 15 5.64 9.03 8.24
CA SER A 15 4.82 9.74 9.21
C SER A 15 3.98 8.78 10.06
N THR A 16 3.51 7.69 9.45
CA THR A 16 2.69 6.67 10.11
C THR A 16 3.44 5.37 10.44
N ASP A 17 4.72 5.26 10.05
CA ASP A 17 5.53 4.03 10.10
C ASP A 17 4.83 2.83 9.43
N THR A 18 4.23 3.07 8.26
CA THR A 18 3.51 2.06 7.48
C THR A 18 4.14 1.85 6.10
N LEU A 19 3.82 0.70 5.51
CA LEU A 19 4.06 0.39 4.10
C LEU A 19 2.76 0.68 3.34
N LEU A 20 2.85 1.40 2.23
CA LEU A 20 1.80 1.48 1.24
C LEU A 20 2.19 0.55 0.10
N ILE A 21 1.32 -0.42 -0.21
CA ILE A 21 1.59 -1.51 -1.15
C ILE A 21 0.57 -1.44 -2.28
N CYS A 22 1.09 -1.39 -3.50
CA CYS A 22 0.35 -1.44 -4.74
C CYS A 22 0.06 -2.91 -5.05
N ASP A 23 -1.14 -3.39 -4.74
CA ASP A 23 -1.53 -4.81 -4.80
C ASP A 23 -2.32 -5.08 -6.10
N SER A 24 -1.59 -5.07 -7.23
CA SER A 24 -2.18 -4.91 -8.56
C SER A 24 -3.10 -6.05 -8.99
N GLY A 25 -2.76 -7.29 -8.64
CA GLY A 25 -3.60 -8.46 -8.91
C GLY A 25 -4.87 -8.53 -8.04
N ASN A 26 -5.00 -7.64 -7.05
CA ASN A 26 -6.24 -7.43 -6.29
C ASN A 26 -6.86 -6.05 -6.55
N GLU A 27 -6.34 -5.28 -7.51
CA GLU A 27 -6.81 -3.94 -7.90
C GLU A 27 -6.98 -2.98 -6.71
N ARG A 28 -6.02 -2.99 -5.78
CA ARG A 28 -6.10 -2.19 -4.55
C ARG A 28 -4.75 -1.64 -4.11
N VAL A 29 -4.81 -0.61 -3.27
CA VAL A 29 -3.67 -0.13 -2.48
C VAL A 29 -3.90 -0.49 -1.02
N MET A 30 -2.91 -1.11 -0.39
CA MET A 30 -2.96 -1.57 0.99
C MET A 30 -2.03 -0.74 1.88
N ARG A 31 -2.39 -0.53 3.14
CA ARG A 31 -1.52 0.04 4.18
C ARG A 31 -1.22 -0.98 5.26
N TRP A 32 0.06 -1.28 5.48
CA TRP A 32 0.50 -2.27 6.47
C TRP A 32 1.39 -1.62 7.52
N PRO A 33 1.17 -1.84 8.82
CA PRO A 33 2.13 -1.44 9.84
C PRO A 33 3.45 -2.17 9.63
N ARG A 34 4.58 -1.46 9.78
CA ARG A 34 5.91 -2.08 9.66
C ARG A 34 6.23 -3.03 10.82
N ARG A 35 5.49 -2.94 11.93
CA ARG A 35 5.71 -3.69 13.16
C ARG A 35 4.40 -4.10 13.81
N GLY A 36 4.40 -5.24 14.49
CA GLY A 36 3.34 -5.65 15.44
C GLY A 36 2.01 -6.13 14.85
N ARG A 37 1.70 -5.82 13.58
CA ARG A 37 0.49 -6.28 12.89
C ARG A 37 0.84 -7.13 11.67
N ILE A 38 0.14 -8.24 11.53
CA ILE A 38 0.23 -9.17 10.40
C ILE A 38 -0.83 -8.93 9.33
N ARG A 39 -1.60 -7.83 9.41
CA ARG A 39 -2.63 -7.46 8.42
C ARG A 39 -2.63 -5.96 8.15
N GLY A 40 -2.91 -5.60 6.91
CA GLY A 40 -3.11 -4.23 6.49
C GLY A 40 -4.56 -3.88 6.19
N ASP A 41 -4.80 -2.60 6.04
CA ASP A 41 -6.09 -1.99 5.70
C ASP A 41 -6.08 -1.56 4.22
N ILE A 42 -7.25 -1.53 3.58
CA ILE A 42 -7.38 -1.03 2.20
C ILE A 42 -7.38 0.50 2.26
N VAL A 43 -6.51 1.12 1.44
CA VAL A 43 -6.44 2.58 1.25
C VAL A 43 -7.32 2.99 0.06
N LEU A 44 -7.18 2.24 -1.05
CA LEU A 44 -7.92 2.45 -2.30
C LEU A 44 -8.29 1.09 -2.89
N TYR A 45 -9.45 0.99 -3.51
CA TYR A 45 -9.97 -0.23 -4.15
C TYR A 45 -10.48 0.09 -5.56
N GLY A 46 -10.39 -0.88 -6.48
CA GLY A 46 -10.82 -0.74 -7.87
C GLY A 46 -9.86 0.12 -8.70
N THR A 47 -8.57 0.09 -8.35
CA THR A 47 -7.53 0.84 -9.07
C THR A 47 -6.47 -0.10 -9.62
N ALA A 48 -6.20 0.01 -10.92
CA ALA A 48 -5.07 -0.67 -11.55
C ALA A 48 -3.79 0.08 -11.16
N CYS A 49 -3.23 -0.32 -10.02
CA CYS A 49 -2.04 0.29 -9.46
C CYS A 49 -0.78 -0.35 -10.07
N TYR A 50 0.10 0.47 -10.64
CA TYR A 50 1.39 0.04 -11.21
C TYR A 50 2.61 0.73 -10.58
N GLY A 51 2.39 1.78 -9.80
CA GLY A 51 3.42 2.53 -9.11
C GLY A 51 2.80 3.41 -8.03
N LEU A 52 3.61 3.77 -7.04
CA LEU A 52 3.24 4.65 -5.95
C LEU A 52 4.31 5.74 -5.79
N ALA A 53 3.87 6.97 -5.65
CA ALA A 53 4.71 8.06 -5.17
C ALA A 53 4.01 8.76 -4.01
N MET A 54 4.79 9.33 -3.10
CA MET A 54 4.26 10.17 -2.04
C MET A 54 5.08 11.44 -1.92
N ASP A 55 4.41 12.59 -1.87
CA ASP A 55 5.07 13.88 -1.66
C ASP A 55 5.45 14.09 -0.19
N ASP A 56 6.19 15.16 0.09
CA ASP A 56 6.63 15.54 1.43
C ASP A 56 5.48 15.95 2.37
N ARG A 57 4.29 16.22 1.83
CA ARG A 57 3.07 16.51 2.58
C ARG A 57 2.22 15.26 2.82
N GLY A 58 2.63 14.09 2.34
CA GLY A 58 1.94 12.82 2.54
C GLY A 58 0.81 12.54 1.54
N PHE A 59 0.73 13.29 0.43
CA PHE A 59 -0.21 12.97 -0.64
C PHE A 59 0.33 11.79 -1.45
N LEU A 60 -0.50 10.76 -1.61
CA LEU A 60 -0.22 9.57 -2.41
C LEU A 60 -0.66 9.78 -3.87
N TYR A 61 0.18 9.36 -4.82
CA TYR A 61 0.00 9.43 -6.27
C TYR A 61 0.23 8.07 -6.91
#